data_AF-A0A329T1C1-F1
#
_entry.id   AF-A0A329T1C1-F1
#
_cell.length_a   1.000
_cell.length_b   1.000
_cell.length_c   1.000
_cell.angle_alpha   90.00
_cell.angle_beta   90.00
_cell.angle_gamma   90.00
#
_symmetry.space_group_name_H-M   'P 1'
#
loop_
_entity.id
_entity.type
_entity.pdbx_description
1 polymer ?
#
loop_
_entity_poly.entity_id
_entity_poly.type
_entity_poly.pdbx_seq_one_letter_code
_entity_poly.pdbx_strand_id
1 'polypeptide(L)'
;MLCDCKGFYETGWVCAHILATLAINDEFNLPWLLKSLPARKPPGRPRKTPGGKQRDGPDGQYSVPKLIETLTSSPGSVIEWYVLIRRESLGGSGAKNFTGVIRPWEEGDEKYFWVVGFDHGAAPDAELDIEELAEILNYTYPEKYDFIQ
;
A
#
# COMPACT_ATOMS: atom_id res chain seq x y z
N MET A 1 10.13 -45.77 22.37
CA MET A 1 8.73 -45.66 22.86
C MET A 1 7.85 -45.45 21.63
N LEU A 2 7.10 -46.48 21.18
CA LEU A 2 6.23 -46.40 19.98
C LEU A 2 4.77 -46.33 20.44
N CYS A 3 4.01 -45.36 19.92
CA CYS A 3 2.57 -45.18 20.15
C CYS A 3 1.84 -45.57 18.88
N ASP A 4 0.88 -46.47 18.96
CA ASP A 4 0.09 -46.94 17.82
C ASP A 4 -1.22 -46.17 17.65
N CYS A 5 -1.39 -45.06 18.37
CA CYS A 5 -2.60 -44.28 18.24
C CYS A 5 -2.68 -43.60 16.86
N LYS A 6 -3.92 -43.44 16.38
CA LYS A 6 -4.22 -42.80 15.09
C LYS A 6 -3.49 -41.48 14.90
N GLY A 7 -3.44 -40.63 15.93
CA GLY A 7 -2.77 -39.33 15.87
C GLY A 7 -1.27 -39.41 15.64
N PHE A 8 -0.58 -40.41 16.21
CA PHE A 8 0.85 -40.62 15.95
C PHE A 8 1.09 -41.11 14.52
N TYR A 9 0.28 -42.07 14.07
CA TYR A 9 0.38 -42.63 12.71
C TYR A 9 0.10 -41.62 11.60
N GLU A 10 -0.92 -40.77 11.77
CA GLU A 10 -1.32 -39.81 10.75
C GLU A 10 -0.41 -38.59 10.67
N THR A 11 0.15 -38.16 11.80
CA THR A 11 0.87 -36.88 11.86
C THR A 11 2.38 -37.05 12.07
N GLY A 12 2.83 -38.18 12.62
CA GLY A 12 4.21 -38.39 13.04
C GLY A 12 4.63 -37.56 14.27
N TRP A 13 3.72 -36.75 14.83
CA TRP A 13 3.98 -35.94 16.02
C TRP A 13 3.80 -36.75 17.30
N VAL A 14 4.46 -36.30 18.37
CA VAL A 14 4.36 -36.90 19.70
C VAL A 14 2.91 -36.89 20.16
N CYS A 15 2.34 -38.09 20.34
CA CYS A 15 0.96 -38.28 20.78
C CYS A 15 0.83 -38.00 22.30
N ALA A 16 -0.38 -37.69 22.78
CA ALA A 16 -0.64 -37.49 24.21
C ALA A 16 -0.26 -38.71 25.06
N HIS A 17 -0.35 -39.94 24.51
CA HIS A 17 0.06 -41.15 25.22
C HIS A 17 1.58 -41.19 25.47
N ILE A 18 2.40 -40.77 24.50
CA ILE A 18 3.87 -40.72 24.67
C ILE A 18 4.23 -39.70 25.75
N LEU A 19 3.60 -38.52 25.72
CA LEU A 19 3.81 -37.51 26.77
C LEU A 19 3.39 -38.01 28.15
N ALA A 20 2.27 -38.74 28.23
CA ALA A 20 1.80 -39.32 29.49
C ALA A 20 2.75 -40.40 30.02
N THR A 21 3.24 -41.30 29.16
CA THR A 21 4.21 -42.34 29.57
C THR A 21 5.56 -41.74 29.98
N LEU A 22 6.04 -40.71 29.28
CA LEU A 22 7.26 -40.00 29.67
C LEU A 22 7.11 -39.30 31.01
N ALA A 23 5.92 -38.73 31.29
CA ALA A 23 5.63 -38.11 32.57
C ALA A 23 5.51 -39.14 33.72
N ILE A 24 4.96 -40.33 33.45
CA ILE A 24 4.86 -41.42 34.44
C ILE A 24 6.25 -42.01 34.76
N ASN A 25 7.12 -42.10 33.75
CA ASN A 25 8.47 -42.65 33.91
C ASN A 25 9.49 -41.62 34.46
N ASP A 26 9.05 -40.42 34.87
CA ASP A 26 9.91 -39.29 35.27
C ASP A 26 10.96 -38.87 34.21
N GLU A 27 10.76 -39.26 32.95
CA GLU A 27 11.61 -38.86 31.81
C GLU A 27 11.22 -37.48 31.26
N PHE A 28 10.08 -36.92 31.69
CA PHE A 28 9.58 -35.63 31.23
C PHE A 28 8.85 -34.84 32.33
N ASN A 29 9.40 -33.68 32.70
CA ASN A 29 8.82 -32.80 33.71
C ASN A 29 7.69 -31.93 33.14
N LEU A 30 6.51 -32.52 33.01
CA LEU A 30 5.30 -31.85 32.53
C LEU A 30 4.94 -30.59 33.35
N PRO A 31 5.01 -30.58 34.70
CA PRO A 31 4.74 -29.38 35.50
C PRO A 31 5.67 -28.21 35.19
N TRP A 32 6.96 -28.47 34.93
CA TRP A 32 7.93 -27.43 34.57
C TRP A 32 7.63 -26.85 33.18
N LEU A 33 7.33 -27.70 32.19
CA LEU A 33 6.98 -27.23 30.86
C LEU A 33 5.71 -26.36 30.88
N LEU A 34 4.68 -26.77 31.62
CA LEU A 34 3.44 -26.01 31.73
C LEU A 34 3.65 -24.61 32.32
N LYS A 35 4.67 -24.41 33.17
CA LYS A 35 5.07 -23.09 33.69
C LYS A 35 5.77 -22.22 32.64
N SER A 36 6.47 -22.82 31.69
CA SER A 36 7.15 -22.11 30.60
C SER A 36 6.19 -21.68 29.49
N LEU A 37 5.05 -22.36 29.36
CA LEU A 37 4.03 -22.02 28.37
C LEU A 37 3.19 -20.85 28.88
N PRO A 38 3.09 -19.74 28.14
CA PRO A 38 2.28 -18.62 28.56
C PRO A 38 0.80 -19.04 28.57
N ALA A 39 0.15 -18.96 29.74
CA ALA A 39 -1.25 -19.35 29.96
C ALA A 39 -2.26 -18.57 29.08
N ARG A 40 -1.82 -17.45 28.50
CA ARG A 40 -2.52 -16.68 27.48
C ARG A 40 -1.51 -16.28 26.41
N LYS A 41 -1.91 -16.32 25.13
CA LYS A 41 -1.20 -15.56 24.10
C LYS A 41 -1.03 -14.12 24.62
N PRO A 42 0.16 -13.52 24.56
CA PRO A 42 0.34 -12.14 24.99
C PRO A 42 -0.71 -11.27 24.30
N PRO A 43 -1.30 -10.26 24.98
CA PRO A 43 -2.25 -9.35 24.35
C PRO A 43 -1.54 -8.67 23.19
N GLY A 44 -1.85 -9.14 21.99
CA GLY A 44 -1.02 -8.89 20.82
C GLY A 44 -1.66 -9.42 19.55
N ARG A 45 -3.00 -9.41 19.47
CA ARG A 45 -3.64 -9.42 18.14
C ARG A 45 -2.96 -8.28 17.37
N PRO A 46 -2.32 -8.54 16.20
CA PRO A 46 -1.82 -7.47 15.38
C PRO A 46 -2.93 -6.44 15.26
N ARG A 47 -2.65 -5.19 15.63
CA ARG A 47 -3.63 -4.12 15.47
C ARG A 47 -4.12 -4.21 14.03
N LYS A 48 -5.44 -4.12 13.82
CA LYS A 48 -5.97 -4.07 12.45
C LYS A 48 -5.13 -3.05 11.70
N THR A 49 -4.51 -3.47 10.60
CA THR A 49 -3.86 -2.53 9.69
C THR A 49 -4.88 -1.43 9.42
N PRO A 50 -4.51 -0.15 9.57
CA PRO A 50 -5.42 0.92 9.21
C PRO A 50 -5.94 0.62 7.81
N GLY A 51 -7.27 0.62 7.65
CA GLY A 51 -7.88 0.21 6.39
C GLY A 51 -7.38 1.12 5.26
N GLY A 52 -7.31 0.61 4.03
CA GLY A 52 -6.82 1.35 2.84
C GLY A 52 -7.60 2.63 2.47
N LYS A 53 -8.48 3.11 3.34
CA LYS A 53 -9.17 4.42 3.26
C LYS A 53 -8.56 5.47 4.19
N GLN A 54 -7.60 5.11 5.04
CA GLN A 54 -6.91 6.10 5.87
C GLN A 54 -6.03 6.95 4.96
N ARG A 55 -6.20 8.27 5.04
CA ARG A 55 -5.32 9.21 4.31
C ARG A 55 -3.89 8.93 4.74
N ASP A 56 -3.01 8.80 3.75
CA ASP A 56 -1.59 8.68 4.04
C ASP A 56 -1.12 9.92 4.79
N GLY A 57 -0.13 9.73 5.67
CA GLY A 57 0.51 10.85 6.36
C GLY A 57 1.25 11.77 5.38
N PRO A 58 1.88 12.85 5.88
CA PRO A 58 2.70 13.75 5.05
C PRO A 58 3.80 13.02 4.27
N ASP A 59 4.23 11.85 4.74
CA ASP A 59 5.24 10.98 4.10
C ASP A 59 4.62 9.84 3.26
N GLY A 60 3.37 10.00 2.82
CA GLY A 60 2.64 9.02 2.01
C GLY A 60 3.30 8.69 0.67
N GLN A 61 2.85 7.62 0.01
CA GLN A 61 3.39 7.21 -1.30
C GLN A 61 3.26 8.31 -2.36
N TYR A 62 2.17 9.09 -2.31
CA TYR A 62 1.87 10.18 -3.24
C TYR A 62 2.19 11.55 -2.64
N SER A 63 3.12 11.64 -1.68
CA SER A 63 3.61 12.93 -1.21
C SER A 63 4.42 13.62 -2.30
N VAL A 64 4.27 14.95 -2.43
CA VAL A 64 4.99 15.77 -3.42
C VAL A 64 6.50 15.47 -3.46
N PRO A 65 7.26 15.44 -2.34
CA PRO A 65 8.70 15.19 -2.40
C PRO A 65 9.06 13.80 -2.95
N LYS A 66 8.28 12.76 -2.61
CA LYS A 66 8.49 11.40 -3.13
C LYS A 66 8.11 11.28 -4.60
N LEU A 67 7.06 11.99 -5.01
CA LEU A 67 6.65 12.04 -6.42
C LEU A 67 7.72 12.71 -7.27
N ILE A 68 8.32 13.81 -6.81
CA ILE A 68 9.45 14.46 -7.50
C ILE A 68 10.63 13.49 -7.64
N GLU A 69 11.00 12.78 -6.57
CA GLU A 69 12.09 11.78 -6.61
C GLU A 69 11.77 10.65 -7.61
N THR A 70 10.54 10.15 -7.60
CA THR A 70 10.09 9.06 -8.47
C THR A 70 10.03 9.48 -9.94
N LEU A 71 9.50 10.68 -10.22
CA LEU A 71 9.42 11.25 -11.57
C LEU A 71 10.82 11.55 -12.13
N THR A 72 11.74 12.01 -11.29
CA THR A 72 13.14 12.24 -11.68
C THR A 72 13.85 10.93 -12.02
N SER A 73 13.63 9.87 -11.24
CA SER A 73 14.27 8.56 -11.47
C SER A 73 13.59 7.75 -12.59
N SER A 74 12.28 7.91 -12.77
CA SER A 74 11.45 7.10 -13.66
C SER A 74 10.30 7.93 -14.27
N PRO A 75 10.59 8.77 -15.27
CA PRO A 75 9.60 9.70 -15.81
C PRO A 75 8.43 9.02 -16.54
N GLY A 76 8.63 7.78 -17.00
CA GLY A 76 7.59 6.97 -17.65
C GLY A 76 6.61 6.27 -16.73
N SER A 77 6.80 6.34 -15.41
CA SER A 77 5.95 5.65 -14.44
C SER A 77 4.49 6.14 -14.42
N VAL A 78 4.27 7.38 -14.88
CA VAL A 78 2.99 8.12 -14.75
C VAL A 78 2.31 8.36 -16.10
N ILE A 79 2.86 7.80 -17.18
CA ILE A 79 2.23 7.89 -18.52
C ILE A 79 0.88 7.17 -18.49
N GLU A 80 -0.09 7.71 -19.23
CA GLU A 80 -1.47 7.19 -19.35
C GLU A 80 -2.27 7.25 -18.05
N TRP A 81 -1.76 7.90 -17.00
CA TRP A 81 -2.54 8.10 -15.80
C TRP A 81 -3.61 9.17 -16.01
N TYR A 82 -4.80 8.90 -15.49
CA TYR A 82 -5.91 9.83 -15.44
C TYR A 82 -5.79 10.72 -14.21
N VAL A 83 -5.79 12.04 -14.42
CA VAL A 83 -5.61 13.05 -13.37
C VAL A 83 -6.79 14.01 -13.25
N LEU A 84 -6.98 14.53 -12.04
CA LEU A 84 -7.91 15.60 -11.74
C LEU A 84 -7.17 16.91 -11.53
N ILE A 85 -7.46 17.90 -12.37
CA ILE A 85 -6.87 19.23 -12.27
C ILE A 85 -7.96 20.21 -11.85
N ARG A 86 -7.73 20.92 -10.75
CA ARG A 86 -8.62 21.97 -10.26
C ARG A 86 -8.21 23.31 -10.89
N ARG A 87 -9.09 23.92 -11.68
CA ARG A 87 -8.86 25.23 -12.30
C ARG A 87 -9.98 26.21 -11.94
N GLU A 88 -9.62 27.47 -11.77
CA GLU A 88 -10.59 28.54 -11.56
C GLU A 88 -11.35 28.83 -12.86
N SER A 89 -12.68 28.97 -12.76
CA SER A 89 -13.50 29.30 -13.92
C SER A 89 -13.33 30.78 -14.28
N LEU A 90 -13.00 31.08 -15.54
CA LEU A 90 -12.79 32.43 -16.08
C LEU A 90 -14.04 33.36 -16.05
N GLY A 91 -15.14 32.94 -15.41
CA GLY A 91 -16.39 33.72 -15.40
C GLY A 91 -17.38 33.38 -14.29
N GLY A 92 -16.97 32.68 -13.23
CA GLY A 92 -17.87 32.37 -12.12
C GLY A 92 -17.13 31.89 -10.87
N SER A 93 -17.61 32.31 -9.69
CA SER A 93 -17.09 31.89 -8.39
C SER A 93 -17.31 30.39 -8.20
N GLY A 94 -16.31 29.60 -8.57
CA GLY A 94 -16.32 28.14 -8.44
C GLY A 94 -15.12 27.53 -9.15
N ALA A 95 -14.26 26.86 -8.39
CA ALA A 95 -13.21 26.02 -8.96
C ALA A 95 -13.87 24.80 -9.60
N LYS A 96 -13.54 24.53 -10.87
CA LYS A 96 -14.04 23.37 -11.61
C LYS A 96 -12.92 22.34 -11.74
N ASN A 97 -13.28 21.08 -11.53
CA ASN A 97 -12.34 19.97 -11.74
C ASN A 97 -12.44 19.51 -13.20
N PHE A 98 -11.30 19.39 -13.84
CA PHE A 98 -11.12 18.88 -15.19
C PHE A 98 -10.42 17.53 -15.12
N THR A 99 -10.84 16.60 -15.96
CA THR A 99 -10.17 15.31 -16.14
C THR A 99 -9.22 15.41 -17.33
N GLY A 100 -8.08 14.75 -17.21
CA GLY A 100 -7.12 14.65 -18.30
C GLY A 100 -6.25 13.41 -18.17
N VAL A 101 -5.53 13.10 -19.25
CA VAL A 101 -4.61 11.97 -19.33
C VAL A 101 -3.19 12.50 -19.51
N ILE A 102 -2.26 11.98 -18.71
CA ILE A 102 -0.84 12.29 -18.83
C ILE A 102 -0.29 11.64 -20.10
N ARG A 103 0.22 12.46 -21.01
CA ARG A 103 0.93 12.04 -22.22
C ARG A 103 2.43 11.89 -21.93
N PRO A 104 3.17 11.19 -22.82
CA PRO A 104 4.61 11.04 -22.69
C PRO A 104 5.31 12.39 -22.53
N TRP A 105 6.42 12.38 -21.79
CA TRP A 105 7.18 13.59 -21.53
C TRP A 105 7.98 14.03 -22.74
N GLU A 106 8.20 15.34 -22.85
CA GLU A 106 9.21 15.91 -23.75
C GLU A 106 10.46 16.27 -22.93
N GLU A 107 11.62 15.96 -23.48
CA GLU A 107 12.92 16.33 -22.90
C GLU A 107 13.28 17.72 -23.42
N GLY A 108 12.98 18.75 -22.62
CA GLY A 108 13.45 20.11 -22.85
C GLY A 108 14.84 20.31 -22.23
N ASP A 109 15.46 21.46 -22.48
CA ASP A 109 16.78 21.89 -21.97
C ASP A 109 16.94 21.65 -20.44
N GLU A 110 17.32 20.41 -20.07
CA GLU A 110 17.56 19.90 -18.71
C GLU A 110 16.34 19.61 -17.81
N LYS A 111 15.09 19.69 -18.31
CA LYS A 111 13.89 19.36 -17.53
C LYS A 111 12.89 18.52 -18.32
N TYR A 112 12.27 17.56 -17.63
CA TYR A 112 11.15 16.79 -18.16
C TYR A 112 9.86 17.60 -18.04
N PHE A 113 9.11 17.67 -19.14
CA PHE A 113 7.78 18.27 -19.18
C PHE A 113 6.76 17.22 -19.60
N TRP A 114 5.63 17.13 -18.90
CA TRP A 114 4.53 16.26 -19.28
C TRP A 114 3.40 17.09 -19.87
N VAL A 115 2.79 16.58 -20.93
CA VAL A 115 1.60 17.17 -21.51
C VAL A 115 0.38 16.46 -20.95
N VAL A 116 -0.55 17.20 -20.34
CA VAL A 116 -1.85 16.64 -19.94
C VAL A 116 -2.89 16.99 -21.00
N GLY A 117 -3.37 15.96 -21.69
CA GLY A 117 -4.47 16.09 -22.64
C GLY A 117 -5.80 16.07 -21.91
N PHE A 118 -6.57 17.15 -22.00
CA PHE A 118 -7.89 17.22 -21.34
C PHE A 118 -8.97 16.55 -22.17
N ASP A 119 -9.94 15.93 -21.50
CA ASP A 119 -11.05 15.28 -22.18
C ASP A 119 -11.91 16.30 -22.95
N HIS A 120 -12.30 15.92 -24.17
CA HIS A 120 -13.30 16.61 -25.00
C HIS A 120 -13.01 18.09 -25.33
N GLY A 121 -11.75 18.52 -25.37
CA GLY A 121 -11.40 19.91 -25.70
C GLY A 121 -11.94 20.91 -24.66
N ALA A 122 -12.18 20.46 -23.43
CA ALA A 122 -12.66 21.31 -22.34
C ALA A 122 -11.63 22.39 -21.92
N ALA A 123 -10.36 22.17 -22.24
CA ALA A 123 -9.25 23.08 -22.05
C ALA A 123 -8.14 22.77 -23.07
N PRO A 124 -7.28 23.74 -23.42
CA PRO A 124 -6.05 23.43 -24.15
C PRO A 124 -5.16 22.53 -23.29
N ASP A 125 -4.39 21.67 -23.95
CA ASP A 125 -3.40 20.80 -23.32
C ASP A 125 -2.46 21.65 -22.45
N ALA A 126 -2.17 21.15 -21.25
CA ALA A 126 -1.29 21.82 -20.31
C ALA A 126 0.07 21.13 -20.29
N GLU A 127 1.12 21.88 -20.60
CA GLU A 127 2.50 21.50 -20.31
C GLU A 127 2.75 21.74 -18.82
N LEU A 128 3.19 20.71 -18.13
CA LEU A 128 3.44 20.72 -16.69
C LEU A 128 4.88 20.32 -16.40
N ASP A 129 5.49 21.02 -15.46
CA ASP A 129 6.78 20.61 -14.92
C ASP A 129 6.64 19.49 -13.87
N ILE A 130 7.78 19.01 -13.35
CA ILE A 130 7.82 17.92 -12.36
C ILE A 130 7.07 18.30 -11.06
N GLU A 131 7.16 19.56 -10.63
CA GLU A 131 6.57 20.03 -9.37
C GLU A 131 5.05 20.15 -9.50
N GLU A 132 4.57 20.79 -10.57
CA GLU A 132 3.15 20.94 -10.89
C GLU A 132 2.47 19.58 -11.08
N LEU A 133 3.15 18.65 -11.78
CA LEU A 133 2.64 17.28 -11.94
C LEU A 133 2.53 16.56 -10.59
N ALA A 134 3.53 16.69 -9.73
CA ALA A 134 3.53 16.09 -8.40
C ALA A 134 2.40 16.64 -7.52
N GLU A 135 2.10 17.95 -7.60
CA GLU A 135 0.97 18.57 -6.91
C GLU A 135 -0.38 18.04 -7.41
N ILE A 136 -0.53 17.88 -8.73
CA ILE A 136 -1.76 17.35 -9.34
C ILE A 136 -2.00 15.90 -8.92
N LEU A 137 -0.96 15.06 -8.91
CA LEU A 137 -1.05 13.68 -8.44
C LEU A 137 -1.37 13.61 -6.94
N ASN A 138 -0.75 14.47 -6.14
CA ASN A 138 -1.04 14.59 -4.71
C ASN A 138 -2.49 15.02 -4.46
N TYR A 139 -3.06 15.86 -5.33
CA TYR A 139 -4.46 16.26 -5.25
C TYR A 139 -5.42 15.14 -5.73
N THR A 140 -5.07 14.44 -6.81
CA THR A 140 -5.92 13.42 -7.43
C THR A 140 -6.11 12.20 -6.51
N TYR A 141 -5.06 11.75 -5.83
CA TYR A 141 -5.09 10.53 -5.01
C TYR A 141 -6.09 10.60 -3.81
N PRO A 142 -6.11 11.66 -2.98
CA PRO A 142 -7.09 11.82 -1.91
C PRO A 142 -8.55 11.91 -2.38
N GLU A 143 -8.78 12.38 -3.60
CA GLU A 143 -10.11 12.46 -4.22
C GLU A 143 -10.61 11.09 -4.70
N LYS A 144 -9.77 10.04 -4.62
CA LYS A 144 -10.08 8.66 -5.04
C LYS A 144 -10.49 8.55 -6.50
N TYR A 145 -9.89 9.39 -7.32
CA TYR A 145 -9.99 9.23 -8.75
C TYR A 145 -8.98 8.19 -9.20
N ASP A 146 -9.46 7.17 -9.88
CA ASP A 146 -8.61 6.07 -10.31
C ASP A 146 -7.67 6.56 -11.41
N PHE A 147 -6.36 6.40 -11.16
CA PHE A 147 -5.32 6.76 -12.14
C PHE A 147 -5.36 5.87 -13.38
N ILE A 148 -6.02 4.71 -13.34
CA ILE A 148 -6.12 3.76 -14.44
C ILE A 148 -7.62 3.46 -14.65
N GLN A 149 -8.13 3.77 -15.84
CA GLN A 149 -9.51 3.49 -16.26
C GLN A 149 -9.58 2.32 -17.23
#